data_AF-A0A087HCY0-F1
#
_entry.id   AF-A0A087HCY0-F1
#
_cell.length_a   1.000
_cell.length_b   1.000
_cell.length_c   1.000
_cell.angle_alpha   90.00
_cell.angle_beta   90.00
_cell.angle_gamma   90.00
#
_symmetry.space_group_name_H-M   'P 1'
#
loop_
_entity.id
_entity.type
_entity.pdbx_description
1 polymer ?
#
loop_
_entity_poly.entity_id
_entity_poly.type
_entity_poly.pdbx_seq_one_letter_code
_entity_poly.pdbx_strand_id
1 'polypeptide(L)'
;MADGARATSSSSSQPEVTDESQDWILGAGSGWVEARTSCDHLNSLSPDLSHLPTPDTPCSRCKNPVENWLCLCCKEVLCSRFVNRHMLMHHQETGHCLALSYSDLSVWCFCCEAYLDAQIILQLRPVHQAGYFLKFGEAPPLPQL
;
A
#
# COMPACT_ATOMS: atom_id res chain seq x y z
N MET A 1 -47.14 30.98 -60.04
CA MET A 1 -46.52 29.66 -60.20
C MET A 1 -46.49 29.01 -58.80
N ALA A 2 -47.27 27.93 -58.63
CA ALA A 2 -47.39 26.96 -57.49
C ALA A 2 -47.66 27.51 -56.07
N ASP A 3 -48.84 27.26 -55.45
CA ASP A 3 -49.29 26.05 -54.69
C ASP A 3 -48.36 25.71 -53.50
N GLY A 4 -48.77 25.45 -52.24
CA GLY A 4 -50.07 25.30 -51.59
C GLY A 4 -49.85 24.89 -50.10
N ALA A 5 -50.84 25.21 -49.26
CA ALA A 5 -51.20 24.81 -47.88
C ALA A 5 -50.29 23.89 -47.00
N ARG A 6 -50.17 24.25 -45.70
CA ARG A 6 -50.96 23.71 -44.54
C ARG A 6 -50.15 23.57 -43.23
N ALA A 7 -50.85 23.87 -42.13
CA ALA A 7 -50.43 23.86 -40.72
C ALA A 7 -49.89 22.52 -40.19
N THR A 8 -49.08 22.55 -39.11
CA THR A 8 -49.48 22.19 -37.73
C THR A 8 -48.33 22.38 -36.73
N SER A 9 -48.66 23.01 -35.59
CA SER A 9 -48.16 22.85 -34.23
C SER A 9 -47.00 21.87 -33.95
N SER A 10 -46.01 22.29 -33.17
CA SER A 10 -46.01 22.03 -31.71
C SER A 10 -44.77 22.61 -31.01
N SER A 11 -45.08 23.40 -29.98
CA SER A 11 -44.44 23.47 -28.66
C SER A 11 -42.95 23.75 -28.50
N SER A 12 -42.71 24.92 -27.90
CA SER A 12 -41.91 25.13 -26.69
C SER A 12 -40.39 24.98 -26.86
N SER A 13 -39.69 26.10 -27.00
CA SER A 13 -39.05 26.81 -25.87
C SER A 13 -37.68 26.21 -25.56
N GLN A 14 -36.66 26.94 -26.00
CA GLN A 14 -35.29 27.11 -25.50
C GLN A 14 -34.63 25.96 -24.71
N PRO A 15 -33.38 25.61 -25.08
CA PRO A 15 -32.63 24.57 -24.38
C PRO A 15 -32.40 24.97 -22.92
N GLU A 16 -32.84 24.08 -22.03
CA GLU A 16 -32.46 24.06 -20.63
C GLU A 16 -30.95 23.88 -20.52
N VAL A 17 -30.39 24.65 -19.59
CA VAL A 17 -29.03 24.63 -19.07
C VAL A 17 -28.41 23.24 -19.22
N THR A 18 -27.43 23.13 -20.11
CA THR A 18 -26.52 21.99 -20.07
C THR A 18 -25.81 22.03 -18.73
N ASP A 19 -26.12 21.05 -17.89
CA ASP A 19 -25.39 20.70 -16.69
C ASP A 19 -23.95 20.34 -17.10
N GLU A 20 -23.09 21.34 -17.15
CA GLU A 20 -21.64 21.20 -17.32
C GLU A 20 -20.95 20.97 -15.96
N SER A 21 -21.60 20.22 -15.06
CA SER A 21 -21.04 19.86 -13.75
C SER A 21 -20.63 18.39 -13.68
N GLN A 22 -20.92 17.60 -14.72
CA GLN A 22 -20.69 16.16 -14.71
C GLN A 22 -19.30 15.70 -15.22
N ASP A 23 -18.31 16.60 -15.36
CA ASP A 23 -16.99 16.21 -15.93
C ASP A 23 -15.76 16.79 -15.20
N TRP A 24 -15.90 17.12 -13.90
CA TRP A 24 -14.80 17.73 -13.12
C TRP A 24 -14.36 16.94 -11.88
N ILE A 25 -14.82 15.70 -11.65
CA ILE A 25 -14.39 14.90 -10.48
C ILE A 25 -13.75 13.56 -10.89
N LEU A 26 -13.06 13.53 -12.02
CA LEU A 26 -12.22 12.40 -12.42
C LEU A 26 -10.92 12.93 -13.02
N GLY A 27 -9.85 12.98 -12.22
CA GLY A 27 -8.50 13.08 -12.80
C GLY A 27 -7.57 14.16 -12.26
N ALA A 28 -7.76 14.71 -11.07
CA ALA A 28 -6.66 15.34 -10.33
C ALA A 28 -5.97 14.28 -9.47
N GLY A 29 -5.20 13.40 -10.11
CA GLY A 29 -4.50 12.28 -9.50
C GLY A 29 -3.48 12.76 -8.46
N SER A 30 -3.93 12.89 -7.23
CA SER A 30 -3.06 13.03 -6.07
C SER A 30 -2.16 11.80 -6.04
N GLY A 31 -0.84 11.98 -6.21
CA GLY A 31 0.16 10.90 -6.33
C GLY A 31 0.36 10.04 -5.07
N TRP A 32 -0.70 9.80 -4.31
CA TRP A 32 -0.74 8.88 -3.19
C TRP A 32 -0.87 7.46 -3.73
N VAL A 33 0.05 6.59 -3.31
CA VAL A 33 -0.08 5.16 -3.54
C VAL A 33 -0.94 4.61 -2.41
N GLU A 34 -2.18 4.23 -2.74
CA GLU A 34 -3.07 3.60 -1.79
C GLU A 34 -2.56 2.19 -1.46
N ALA A 35 -2.44 1.89 -0.15
CA ALA A 35 -1.99 0.58 0.30
C ALA A 35 -3.06 -0.47 -0.01
N ARG A 36 -2.64 -1.65 -0.46
CA ARG A 36 -3.58 -2.75 -0.70
C ARG A 36 -4.10 -3.30 0.61
N THR A 37 -5.39 -3.63 0.62
CA THR A 37 -6.09 -4.22 1.76
C THR A 37 -6.16 -5.76 1.67
N SER A 38 -5.60 -6.36 0.62
CA SER A 38 -5.49 -7.81 0.43
C SER A 38 -4.21 -8.18 -0.34
N CYS A 39 -3.71 -9.40 -0.13
CA CYS A 39 -2.53 -9.93 -0.82
C CYS A 39 -2.50 -11.47 -0.77
N ASP A 40 -2.29 -12.13 -1.91
CA ASP A 40 -2.22 -13.60 -1.99
C ASP A 40 -0.93 -14.19 -1.38
N HIS A 41 0.07 -13.35 -1.13
CA HIS A 41 1.37 -13.75 -0.60
C HIS A 41 1.42 -13.81 0.93
N LEU A 42 0.31 -13.53 1.63
CA LEU A 42 0.27 -13.56 3.10
C LEU A 42 0.53 -14.95 3.70
N ASN A 43 0.33 -16.02 2.90
CA ASN A 43 0.63 -17.39 3.31
C ASN A 43 2.14 -17.66 3.50
N SER A 44 3.02 -16.77 3.01
CA SER A 44 4.47 -16.90 3.23
C SER A 44 4.94 -16.29 4.55
N LEU A 45 4.05 -15.72 5.36
CA LEU A 45 4.40 -15.15 6.66
C LEU A 45 4.90 -16.25 7.61
N SER A 46 5.97 -15.95 8.34
CA SER A 46 6.40 -16.78 9.46
C SER A 46 5.31 -16.75 10.54
N PRO A 47 4.79 -17.91 10.98
CA PRO A 47 3.86 -17.96 12.12
C PRO A 47 4.57 -17.66 13.45
N ASP A 48 5.89 -17.84 13.48
CA ASP A 48 6.69 -17.62 14.67
C ASP A 48 7.06 -16.14 14.78
N LEU A 49 6.54 -15.47 15.81
CA LEU A 49 6.87 -14.08 16.17
C LEU A 49 7.76 -14.01 17.42
N SER A 50 8.28 -15.14 17.90
CA SER A 50 9.30 -15.12 18.94
C SER A 50 10.61 -14.57 18.39
N HIS A 51 11.36 -13.88 19.24
CA HIS A 51 12.72 -13.39 18.93
C HIS A 51 12.81 -12.54 17.65
N LEU A 52 11.81 -11.70 17.36
CA LEU A 52 11.93 -10.74 16.26
C LEU A 52 13.14 -9.81 16.52
N PRO A 53 14.00 -9.59 15.50
CA PRO A 53 15.08 -8.63 15.62
C PRO A 53 14.53 -7.25 15.94
N THR A 54 15.28 -6.50 16.76
CA THR A 54 14.91 -5.14 17.15
C THR A 54 15.19 -4.16 16.01
N PRO A 55 14.47 -3.02 15.93
CA PRO A 55 14.63 -2.04 14.85
C PRO A 55 16.03 -1.43 14.67
N ASP A 56 16.89 -1.50 15.68
CA ASP A 56 18.29 -1.08 15.65
C ASP A 56 19.24 -2.14 15.02
N THR A 57 18.71 -3.32 14.68
CA THR A 57 19.47 -4.39 14.02
C THR A 57 20.00 -3.89 12.67
N PRO A 58 21.32 -3.91 12.45
CA PRO A 58 21.91 -3.48 11.18
C PRO A 58 21.68 -4.54 10.09
N CYS A 59 21.82 -4.13 8.83
CA CYS A 59 21.77 -5.05 7.69
C CYS A 59 22.76 -6.23 7.89
N SER A 60 22.28 -7.46 7.77
CA SER A 60 23.09 -8.68 7.96
C SER A 60 24.30 -8.74 7.04
N ARG A 61 24.16 -8.23 5.79
CA ARG A 61 25.17 -8.26 4.72
C ARG A 61 26.20 -7.13 4.82
N CYS A 62 25.78 -5.85 4.80
CA CYS A 62 26.71 -4.70 4.77
C CYS A 62 26.84 -3.94 6.08
N LYS A 63 26.17 -4.40 7.15
CA LYS A 63 26.20 -3.78 8.49
C LYS A 63 25.73 -2.32 8.54
N ASN A 64 25.02 -1.85 7.51
CA ASN A 64 24.47 -0.50 7.50
C ASN A 64 23.32 -0.41 8.54
N PRO A 65 23.30 0.61 9.42
CA PRO A 65 22.31 0.72 10.49
C PRO A 65 21.02 1.42 10.07
N VAL A 66 20.95 2.05 8.89
CA VAL A 66 19.80 2.86 8.45
C VAL A 66 18.99 2.17 7.36
N GLU A 67 17.70 2.54 7.27
CA GLU A 67 16.81 2.10 6.20
C GLU A 67 16.76 0.57 6.08
N ASN A 68 16.69 -0.12 7.21
CA ASN A 68 16.65 -1.57 7.28
C ASN A 68 15.21 -2.09 7.28
N TRP A 69 15.06 -3.26 6.66
CA TRP A 69 13.81 -3.96 6.50
C TRP A 69 13.95 -5.36 7.11
N LEU A 70 12.89 -5.84 7.73
CA LEU A 70 12.76 -7.19 8.27
C LEU A 70 11.99 -8.06 7.28
N CYS A 71 12.58 -9.17 6.83
CA CYS A 71 11.85 -10.15 6.03
C CYS A 71 10.83 -10.89 6.93
N LEU A 72 9.55 -10.86 6.57
CA LEU A 72 8.49 -11.47 7.38
C LEU A 72 8.38 -12.99 7.18
N CYS A 73 9.15 -13.56 6.25
CA CYS A 73 9.21 -15.00 6.00
C CYS A 73 10.30 -15.68 6.83
N CYS A 74 11.50 -15.10 6.89
CA CYS A 74 12.67 -15.72 7.53
C CYS A 74 13.35 -14.88 8.62
N LYS A 75 12.82 -13.68 8.94
CA LYS A 75 13.32 -12.76 9.96
C LYS A 75 14.71 -12.15 9.69
N GLU A 76 15.25 -12.29 8.48
CA GLU A 76 16.51 -11.64 8.14
C GLU A 76 16.33 -10.12 7.99
N VAL A 77 17.29 -9.35 8.52
CA VAL A 77 17.30 -7.89 8.45
C VAL A 77 18.27 -7.40 7.38
N LEU A 78 17.77 -6.65 6.40
CA LEU A 78 18.53 -6.22 5.23
C LEU A 78 18.21 -4.77 4.86
N CYS A 79 19.19 -4.05 4.33
CA CYS A 79 19.00 -2.66 3.95
C CYS A 79 18.10 -2.53 2.70
N SER A 80 17.38 -1.40 2.63
CA SER A 80 16.42 -1.09 1.58
C SER A 80 17.05 -0.95 0.19
N ARG A 81 16.18 -0.78 -0.81
CA ARG A 81 16.56 -0.48 -2.19
C ARG A 81 17.29 0.86 -2.37
N PHE A 82 17.16 1.77 -1.40
CA PHE A 82 17.79 3.09 -1.44
C PHE A 82 19.21 3.09 -0.84
N VAL A 83 19.59 2.02 -0.14
CA VAL A 83 20.95 1.82 0.39
C VAL A 83 21.75 0.91 -0.55
N ASN A 84 21.80 -0.40 -0.29
CA ASN A 84 22.53 -1.38 -1.10
C ASN A 84 21.63 -2.47 -1.71
N ARG A 85 20.30 -2.32 -1.61
CA ARG A 85 19.31 -3.23 -2.24
C ARG A 85 19.33 -4.66 -1.72
N HIS A 86 19.91 -4.92 -0.56
CA HIS A 86 20.02 -6.27 -0.01
C HIS A 86 18.67 -6.95 0.23
N MET A 87 17.64 -6.23 0.68
CA MET A 87 16.30 -6.84 0.81
C MET A 87 15.68 -7.20 -0.54
N LEU A 88 15.94 -6.40 -1.58
CA LEU A 88 15.48 -6.70 -2.94
C LEU A 88 16.20 -7.94 -3.52
N MET A 89 17.52 -8.03 -3.35
CA MET A 89 18.29 -9.21 -3.77
C MET A 89 17.84 -10.47 -3.01
N HIS A 90 17.60 -10.35 -1.70
CA HIS A 90 17.06 -11.44 -0.90
C HIS A 90 15.71 -11.95 -1.40
N HIS A 91 14.79 -11.05 -1.76
CA HIS A 91 13.53 -11.43 -2.38
C HIS A 91 13.77 -12.23 -3.68
N GLN A 92 14.69 -11.77 -4.55
CA GLN A 92 15.00 -12.44 -5.81
C GLN A 92 15.66 -13.82 -5.62
N GLU A 93 16.50 -13.96 -4.60
CA GLU A 93 17.21 -15.21 -4.29
C GLU A 93 16.32 -16.26 -3.61
N THR A 94 15.36 -15.83 -2.78
CA THR A 94 14.59 -16.72 -1.89
C THR A 94 13.11 -16.84 -2.27
N GLY A 95 12.57 -15.90 -3.05
CA GLY A 95 11.14 -15.79 -3.31
C GLY A 95 10.32 -15.21 -2.15
N HIS A 96 10.94 -14.79 -1.04
CA HIS A 96 10.23 -14.17 0.07
C HIS A 96 9.67 -12.80 -0.34
N CYS A 97 8.35 -12.67 -0.43
CA CYS A 97 7.71 -11.47 -0.95
C CYS A 97 7.52 -10.35 0.10
N LEU A 98 7.43 -10.68 1.40
CA LEU A 98 6.93 -9.76 2.42
C LEU A 98 8.04 -9.22 3.32
N ALA A 99 8.09 -7.91 3.49
CA ALA A 99 9.03 -7.24 4.39
C ALA A 99 8.37 -6.06 5.15
N LEU A 100 8.80 -5.87 6.39
CA LEU A 100 8.42 -4.74 7.24
C LEU A 100 9.57 -3.72 7.28
N SER A 101 9.28 -2.45 7.06
CA SER A 101 10.23 -1.34 7.22
C SER A 101 10.45 -1.03 8.70
N TYR A 102 11.70 -0.94 9.16
CA TYR A 102 11.97 -0.41 10.50
C TYR A 102 11.90 1.12 10.57
N SER A 103 11.88 1.84 9.44
CA SER A 103 11.80 3.31 9.41
C SER A 103 10.40 3.81 9.80
N ASP A 104 9.35 3.15 9.33
CA ASP A 104 7.95 3.61 9.46
C ASP A 104 6.94 2.49 9.73
N LEU A 105 7.40 1.25 9.90
CA LEU A 105 6.56 0.05 10.13
C LEU A 105 5.60 -0.28 8.97
N SER A 106 5.81 0.33 7.80
CA SER A 106 5.10 -0.04 6.58
C SER A 106 5.44 -1.48 6.16
N VAL A 107 4.47 -2.18 5.57
CA VAL A 107 4.67 -3.53 5.01
C VAL A 107 4.68 -3.43 3.49
N TRP A 108 5.70 -4.02 2.87
CA TRP A 108 5.84 -4.08 1.42
C TRP A 108 5.75 -5.53 0.93
N CYS A 109 5.04 -5.72 -0.18
CA CYS A 109 5.05 -6.95 -0.94
C CYS A 109 5.82 -6.76 -2.25
N PHE A 110 6.98 -7.41 -2.38
CA PHE A 110 7.79 -7.36 -3.59
C PHE A 110 7.07 -7.96 -4.81
N CYS A 111 6.30 -9.04 -4.61
CA CYS A 111 5.58 -9.72 -5.68
C CYS A 111 4.39 -8.91 -6.22
N CYS A 112 3.75 -8.10 -5.37
CA CYS A 112 2.65 -7.21 -5.78
C CYS A 112 3.12 -5.80 -6.14
N GLU A 113 4.40 -5.49 -5.90
CA GLU A 113 4.98 -4.15 -5.99
C GLU A 113 4.13 -3.08 -5.29
N ALA A 114 3.62 -3.41 -4.09
CA ALA A 114 2.69 -2.56 -3.38
C ALA A 114 2.90 -2.59 -1.86
N TYR A 115 2.58 -1.47 -1.21
CA TYR A 115 2.40 -1.42 0.24
C TYR A 115 1.12 -2.15 0.63
N LEU A 116 1.14 -2.77 1.80
CA LEU A 116 0.02 -3.49 2.38
C LEU A 116 -0.45 -2.78 3.65
N ASP A 117 -1.77 -2.64 3.80
CA ASP A 117 -2.37 -2.06 4.99
C ASP A 117 -2.41 -3.10 6.12
N ALA A 118 -1.50 -2.95 7.09
CA ALA A 118 -1.40 -3.85 8.24
C ALA A 118 -2.53 -3.68 9.27
N GLN A 119 -3.33 -2.61 9.19
CA GLN A 119 -4.50 -2.40 10.06
C GLN A 119 -5.70 -3.19 9.51
N ILE A 120 -5.89 -3.18 8.20
CA ILE A 120 -6.98 -3.92 7.52
C ILE A 120 -6.65 -5.41 7.39
N ILE A 121 -5.41 -5.75 7.00
CA ILE A 121 -4.99 -7.14 6.83
C ILE A 121 -4.72 -7.79 8.19
N LEU A 122 -5.69 -8.56 8.67
CA LEU A 122 -5.67 -9.25 9.97
C LEU A 122 -4.39 -10.07 10.23
N GLN A 123 -3.88 -10.74 9.20
CA GLN A 123 -2.68 -11.59 9.29
C GLN A 123 -1.40 -10.79 9.56
N LEU A 124 -1.36 -9.50 9.21
CA LEU A 124 -0.21 -8.62 9.46
C LEU A 124 -0.26 -7.93 10.83
N ARG A 125 -1.43 -7.87 11.48
CA ARG A 125 -1.58 -7.18 12.77
C ARG A 125 -0.61 -7.68 13.84
N PRO A 126 -0.41 -8.99 14.07
CA PRO A 126 0.46 -9.46 15.14
C PRO A 126 1.92 -9.02 14.94
N VAL A 127 2.44 -9.11 13.72
CA VAL A 127 3.82 -8.69 13.44
C VAL A 127 3.98 -7.17 13.46
N HIS A 128 2.97 -6.43 13.02
CA HIS A 128 2.96 -4.97 13.10
C HIS A 128 2.93 -4.50 14.57
N GLN A 129 2.08 -5.10 15.41
CA GLN A 129 2.02 -4.80 16.85
C GLN A 129 3.34 -5.11 17.55
N ALA A 130 3.96 -6.25 17.24
CA ALA A 130 5.27 -6.60 17.79
C ALA A 130 6.35 -5.62 17.33
N GLY A 131 6.37 -5.26 16.04
CA GLY A 131 7.29 -4.25 15.51
C GLY A 131 7.11 -2.87 16.15
N TYR A 132 5.87 -2.45 16.38
CA TYR A 132 5.55 -1.20 17.08
C TYR A 132 6.07 -1.22 18.52
N PHE A 133 5.79 -2.30 19.26
CA PHE A 133 6.28 -2.43 20.63
C PHE A 133 7.80 -2.44 20.71
N LEU A 134 8.48 -3.15 19.80
CA LEU A 134 9.94 -3.16 19.75
C LEU A 134 10.53 -1.77 19.42
N LYS A 135 9.80 -0.94 18.65
CA LYS A 135 10.25 0.39 18.25
C LYS A 135 10.00 1.47 19.31
N PHE A 136 8.83 1.43 19.95
CA PHE A 136 8.35 2.51 20.81
C PHE A 136 8.26 2.13 22.29
N GLY A 137 8.36 0.84 22.63
CA GLY A 137 8.25 0.34 24.02
C GLY A 137 6.82 0.30 24.57
N GLU A 138 5.81 0.55 23.73
CA GLU A 138 4.39 0.55 24.09
C GLU A 138 3.53 -0.11 23.01
N ALA A 139 2.28 -0.42 23.32
CA ALA A 139 1.35 -0.97 22.33
C ALA A 139 0.92 0.12 21.32
N PRO A 140 0.65 -0.22 20.05
CA PRO A 140 0.14 0.75 19.09
C PRO A 140 -1.22 1.31 19.55
N PRO A 141 -1.50 2.59 19.24
CA PRO A 141 -2.82 3.16 19.47
C PRO A 141 -3.88 2.32 18.73
N LEU A 142 -5.07 2.21 19.33
CA LEU A 142 -6.16 1.47 18.72
C LEU A 142 -6.54 2.10 17.36
N PRO A 143 -6.82 1.29 16.32
CA PRO A 143 -7.33 1.79 15.06
C PRO A 143 -8.58 2.64 15.32
N GLN A 144 -8.61 3.86 14.79
CA GLN A 144 -9.83 4.67 14.77
C GLN A 144 -10.74 4.07 13.69
N LEU A 145 -11.81 3.41 14.12
CA LEU A 145 -12.83 2.81 13.25
C LEU A 145 -13.70 3.88 12.60
#